data_AF-A0A809RIZ7-F1
#
_entry.id   AF-A0A809RIZ7-F1
#
_cell.length_a   1.000
_cell.length_b   1.000
_cell.length_c   1.000
_cell.angle_alpha   90.00
_cell.angle_beta   90.00
_cell.angle_gamma   90.00
#
_symmetry.space_group_name_H-M   'P 1'
#
loop_
_entity.id
_entity.type
_entity.pdbx_description
1 polymer ?
#
loop_
_entity_poly.entity_id
_entity_poly.type
_entity_poly.pdbx_seq_one_letter_code
_entity_poly.pdbx_strand_id
1 'polypeptide(L)' 'MHWLMREAIEQYVTREEQREAFRQEALDAWNYYQSTGRHVTAEEADAWLAELEAGNDIEPPVSHT' A
#
# COMPACT_ATOMS: atom_id res chain seq x y z
N MET A 1 -7.50 -1.69 37.28
CA MET A 1 -6.54 -2.55 36.58
C MET A 1 -7.12 -3.34 35.40
N HIS A 2 -8.43 -3.27 35.08
CA HIS A 2 -9.00 -3.93 33.90
C HIS A 2 -8.87 -3.12 32.59
N TRP A 3 -8.75 -1.79 32.68
CA TRP A 3 -8.64 -0.90 31.52
C TRP A 3 -7.32 -1.09 30.72
N LEU A 4 -6.19 -1.32 31.39
CA LEU A 4 -4.89 -1.54 30.73
C LEU A 4 -4.86 -2.79 29.83
N MET A 5 -5.54 -3.87 30.24
CA MET A 5 -5.63 -5.09 29.43
C MET A 5 -6.51 -4.88 28.21
N ARG A 6 -7.63 -4.16 28.36
CA ARG A 6 -8.51 -3.82 27.24
C ARG A 6 -7.79 -2.95 26.21
N GLU A 7 -7.09 -1.92 26.68
CA GLU A 7 -6.28 -1.02 25.84
C GLU A 7 -5.19 -1.80 25.07
N ALA A 8 -4.48 -2.72 25.74
CA ALA A 8 -3.45 -3.54 25.10
C ALA A 8 -4.02 -4.46 24.00
N ILE A 9 -5.21 -5.04 24.22
CA ILE A 9 -5.90 -5.87 23.22
C ILE A 9 -6.35 -5.02 22.03
N GLU A 10 -6.99 -3.86 22.28
CA GLU A 10 -7.44 -2.95 21.22
C GLU A 10 -6.26 -2.51 20.34
N GLN A 11 -5.15 -2.11 20.95
CA GLN A 11 -3.95 -1.72 20.22
C GLN A 11 -3.29 -2.87 19.44
N TYR A 12 -3.38 -4.11 19.92
CA TYR A 12 -2.88 -5.28 19.19
C TYR A 12 -3.75 -5.56 17.97
N VAL A 13 -5.07 -5.61 18.17
CA VAL A 13 -6.04 -5.89 17.10
C VAL A 13 -5.92 -4.84 16.00
N THR A 14 -5.88 -3.55 16.32
CA THR A 14 -5.74 -2.49 15.31
C THR A 14 -4.45 -2.64 14.49
N ARG A 15 -3.33 -3.02 15.12
CA ARG A 15 -2.07 -3.25 14.38
C ARG A 15 -2.15 -4.46 13.46
N GLU A 16 -2.76 -5.55 13.92
CA GLU A 16 -2.94 -6.75 13.10
C GLU A 16 -3.92 -6.51 11.95
N GLU A 17 -5.01 -5.77 12.16
CA GLU A 17 -5.94 -5.39 11.10
C GLU A 17 -5.25 -4.53 10.02
N GLN A 18 -4.45 -3.54 10.42
CA GLN A 18 -3.65 -2.74 9.47
C GLN A 18 -2.64 -3.59 8.69
N ARG A 19 -2.00 -4.55 9.37
CA ARG A 19 -1.04 -5.45 8.75
C ARG A 19 -1.69 -6.40 7.76
N GLU A 20 -2.86 -6.94 8.09
CA GLU A 20 -3.60 -7.84 7.21
C GLU A 20 -4.16 -7.08 6.01
N ALA A 21 -4.67 -5.86 6.18
CA ALA A 21 -5.09 -5.01 5.07
C ALA A 21 -3.95 -4.79 4.06
N PHE A 22 -2.78 -4.37 4.55
CA PHE A 22 -1.60 -4.19 3.71
C PHE A 22 -1.16 -5.49 3.01
N ARG A 23 -1.24 -6.63 3.71
CA ARG A 23 -0.93 -7.94 3.13
C ARG A 23 -1.88 -8.29 1.99
N GLN A 24 -3.18 -8.08 2.17
CA GLN A 24 -4.16 -8.40 1.14
C GLN A 24 -4.02 -7.49 -0.08
N GLU A 25 -3.81 -6.19 0.12
CA GLU A 25 -3.53 -5.25 -0.97
C GLU A 25 -2.30 -5.67 -1.80
N ALA A 26 -1.22 -6.10 -1.14
CA ALA A 26 -0.03 -6.59 -1.82
C ALA A 26 -0.29 -7.89 -2.61
N LEU A 27 -1.08 -8.82 -2.06
CA LEU A 27 -1.47 -10.05 -2.75
C LEU A 27 -2.35 -9.77 -3.97
N ASP A 28 -3.30 -8.83 -3.84
CA ASP A 28 -4.18 -8.43 -4.94
C ASP A 28 -3.38 -7.76 -6.07
N ALA A 29 -2.46 -6.85 -5.73
CA ALA A 29 -1.57 -6.23 -6.70
C ALA A 29 -0.68 -7.27 -7.41
N TRP A 30 -0.16 -8.26 -6.67
CA TRP A 30 0.62 -9.35 -7.24
C TRP A 30 -0.21 -10.22 -8.19
N ASN A 31 -1.42 -10.60 -7.80
CA ASN A 31 -2.33 -11.38 -8.64
C ASN A 31 -2.75 -10.60 -9.89
N TYR A 32 -2.95 -9.30 -9.77
CA TYR A 32 -3.23 -8.42 -10.91
C TYR A 32 -2.07 -8.40 -11.90
N TYR A 33 -0.84 -8.23 -11.42
CA TYR A 33 0.35 -8.28 -12.26
C TYR A 33 0.52 -9.64 -12.93
N GLN A 34 0.40 -10.74 -12.18
CA GLN A 34 0.51 -12.10 -12.73
C GLN A 34 -0.53 -12.40 -13.83
N SER A 35 -1.75 -11.86 -13.69
CA SER A 35 -2.83 -12.11 -14.65
C SER A 35 -2.82 -11.19 -15.87
N THR A 36 -2.35 -9.95 -15.73
CA THR A 36 -2.42 -8.93 -16.78
C THR A 36 -1.08 -8.60 -17.42
N GLY A 37 0.04 -8.90 -16.74
CA GLY A 37 1.38 -8.42 -17.10
C GLY A 37 1.57 -6.92 -16.92
N ARG A 38 0.54 -6.18 -16.47
CA ARG A 38 0.59 -4.73 -16.40
C ARG A 38 1.44 -4.25 -15.23
N HIS A 39 2.36 -3.36 -15.52
CA HIS A 39 3.29 -2.77 -14.58
C HIS A 39 3.60 -1.32 -14.98
N VAL A 40 4.19 -0.58 -14.04
CA VAL A 40 4.82 0.72 -14.30
C VAL A 40 6.32 0.45 -14.23
N THR A 41 7.12 1.08 -15.09
CA THR A 41 8.58 0.92 -15.00
C THR A 41 9.13 1.61 -13.76
N ALA A 42 10.33 1.23 -13.32
CA ALA A 42 11.00 1.93 -12.22
C ALA A 42 11.19 3.42 -12.55
N GLU A 43 11.51 3.75 -13.80
CA GLU A 43 11.75 5.12 -14.25
C GLU A 43 10.47 5.99 -14.20
N GLU A 44 9.33 5.43 -14.59
CA GLU A 44 8.03 6.11 -14.51
C GLU A 44 7.59 6.30 -13.05
N ALA A 45 7.82 5.29 -12.20
CA ALA A 45 7.53 5.39 -10.78
C ALA A 45 8.41 6.45 -10.10
N ASP A 46 9.72 6.47 -10.39
CA ASP A 46 10.65 7.46 -9.85
C ASP A 46 10.28 8.89 -10.28
N ALA A 47 9.92 9.08 -11.55
CA ALA A 47 9.47 10.37 -12.05
C ALA A 47 8.19 10.84 -11.36
N TRP A 48 7.22 9.95 -11.16
CA TRP A 48 5.99 10.24 -10.43
C TRP A 48 6.25 10.59 -8.96
N LEU A 49 7.11 9.83 -8.27
CA LEU A 49 7.47 10.10 -6.88
C LEU A 49 8.20 11.44 -6.72
N ALA A 50 9.06 11.82 -7.66
CA ALA A 50 9.75 13.10 -7.64
C ALA A 50 8.78 14.30 -7.71
N GLU A 51 7.71 14.19 -8.50
CA GLU A 51 6.67 15.23 -8.59
C GLU A 51 5.85 15.33 -7.29
N LEU A 52 5.51 14.19 -6.68
CA LEU A 52 4.85 14.17 -5.38
C LEU A 52 5.74 14.78 -4.29
N GLU A 53 7.03 14.47 -4.27
CA GLU A 53 8.02 15.05 -3.35
C GLU A 53 8.18 16.56 -3.55
N ALA A 54 8.03 17.06 -4.78
CA ALA A 54 8.00 18.49 -5.09
C ALA A 54 6.70 19.18 -4.64
N GLY A 55 5.71 18.41 -4.16
CA GLY A 55 4.42 18.91 -3.67
C GLY A 55 3.34 19.02 -4.74
N ASN A 56 3.57 18.45 -5.93
CA ASN A 56 2.57 18.39 -6.98
C ASN A 56 1.69 17.17 -6.76
N ASP A 57 0.37 17.35 -6.64
CA ASP A 57 -0.58 16.25 -6.53
C ASP A 57 -0.96 15.76 -7.93
N ILE A 58 -0.21 14.77 -8.44
CA ILE A 58 -0.40 14.20 -9.77
C ILE A 58 -0.83 12.74 -9.70
N GLU A 59 -1.69 12.35 -10.64
CA GLU A 59 -2.15 10.96 -10.74
C GLU A 59 -0.99 10.00 -11.05
N PRO A 60 -1.04 8.76 -10.52
CA PRO A 60 -0.06 7.74 -10.83
C PRO A 60 -0.05 7.39 -12.34
N PRO A 61 1.12 6.99 -12.88
CA PRO A 61 1.23 6.59 -14.28
C PRO A 61 0.38 5.36 -14.60
N VAL A 62 -0.12 5.31 -15.83
CA VAL A 62 -0.95 4.20 -16.30
C VAL A 62 -0.10 2.94 -16.48
N SER A 63 -0.51 1.85 -15.84
CA SER A 63 0.17 0.55 -15.98
C SER A 63 0.09 0.01 -17.41
N HIS A 64 1.20 -0.51 -17.94
CA HIS A 64 1.34 -1.07 -19.28
C HIS A 64 2.07 -2.42 -19.26
N THR A 65 2.06 -3.15 -20.39
CA THR A 65 2.59 -4.52 -20.51
C THR A 65 4.00 -4.56 -21.07
#